data_AF-A0AAW1R2K8-F1
#
_entry.id   AF-A0AAW1R2K8-F1
#
_cell.length_a   1.000
_cell.length_b   1.000
_cell.length_c   1.000
_cell.angle_alpha   90.00
_cell.angle_beta   90.00
_cell.angle_gamma   90.00
#
_symmetry.space_group_name_H-M   'P 1'
#
loop_
_entity.id
_entity.type
_entity.pdbx_description
1 polymer ?
#
loop_
_entity_poly.entity_id
_entity_poly.type
_entity_poly.pdbx_seq_one_letter_code
_entity_poly.pdbx_strand_id
1 'polypeptide(L)'
;MVQVERSTGPVIKQHAFPATPQSVLKHIPESCDFVLIGEASHGTHEFYSVWAEVTKLLIQQRQLNAVALEADFPDAFKTNLWVRGLSDEKDANAALSAFKCFPQWMWRNRPGEALVTWLRSHNLGLPEAERTKYAARDYGMERQCTWRSAAASVRWRRPFAAVCNARVVKGAETYYRNMFFPGGGQ
;
A
#
# COMPACT_ATOMS: atom_id res chain seq x y z
N MET A 1 1.77 1.29 50.23
CA MET A 1 2.50 1.82 49.06
C MET A 1 3.02 0.64 48.27
N VAL A 2 2.51 0.41 47.07
CA VAL A 2 3.10 -0.57 46.15
C VAL A 2 4.22 0.14 45.41
N GLN A 3 5.48 -0.23 45.67
CA GLN A 3 6.60 0.22 44.85
C GLN A 3 6.47 -0.45 43.48
N VAL A 4 6.14 0.33 42.46
CA VAL A 4 6.25 -0.12 41.07
C VAL A 4 7.70 0.08 40.66
N GLU A 5 8.51 -0.96 40.76
CA GLU A 5 9.88 -0.97 40.25
C GLU A 5 9.85 -0.99 38.72
N ARG A 6 9.73 0.19 38.09
CA ARG A 6 9.68 0.33 36.63
C ARG A 6 11.09 0.33 36.04
N SER A 7 11.74 -0.82 35.93
CA SER A 7 12.86 -0.97 35.00
C SER A 7 12.38 -1.73 33.74
N THR A 8 11.64 -1.04 32.89
CA THR A 8 11.25 -1.56 31.56
C THR A 8 12.46 -1.71 30.63
N GLY A 9 13.52 -0.95 30.84
CA GLY A 9 14.73 -0.95 30.00
C GLY A 9 15.41 -2.31 29.87
N PRO A 10 15.74 -3.02 30.98
CA PRO A 10 16.34 -4.36 30.92
C PRO A 10 15.47 -5.39 30.19
N VAL A 11 14.16 -5.40 30.44
CA VAL A 11 13.21 -6.32 29.79
C VAL A 11 13.15 -6.04 28.28
N ILE A 12 13.07 -4.77 27.87
CA ILE A 12 13.09 -4.39 26.46
C ILE A 12 14.40 -4.86 25.82
N LYS A 13 15.56 -4.65 26.46
CA LYS A 13 16.85 -5.08 25.91
C LYS A 13 16.95 -6.60 25.74
N GLN A 14 16.36 -7.36 26.65
CA GLN A 14 16.37 -8.82 26.60
C GLN A 14 15.53 -9.38 25.43
N HIS A 15 14.44 -8.71 25.07
CA HIS A 15 13.52 -9.16 24.03
C HIS A 15 13.62 -8.37 22.72
N ALA A 16 14.41 -7.30 22.69
CA ALA A 16 14.67 -6.53 21.49
C ALA A 16 15.54 -7.32 20.51
N PHE A 17 15.25 -7.16 19.24
CA PHE A 17 16.05 -7.66 18.14
C PHE A 17 16.47 -6.48 17.24
N PRO A 18 17.55 -6.62 16.45
CA PRO A 18 17.97 -5.58 15.52
C PRO A 18 16.82 -5.16 14.60
N ALA A 19 16.61 -3.86 14.39
CA ALA A 19 15.58 -3.33 13.51
C ALA A 19 15.98 -3.40 12.01
N THR A 20 16.65 -4.47 11.60
CA THR A 20 17.03 -4.71 10.20
C THR A 20 15.89 -5.44 9.46
N PRO A 21 15.73 -5.25 8.14
CA PRO A 21 14.66 -5.89 7.38
C PRO A 21 14.62 -7.43 7.53
N GLN A 22 15.77 -8.10 7.48
CA GLN A 22 15.87 -9.55 7.67
C GLN A 22 15.50 -9.97 9.10
N SER A 23 15.87 -9.17 10.10
CA SER A 23 15.52 -9.47 11.49
C SER A 23 14.02 -9.32 11.71
N VAL A 24 13.39 -8.27 11.17
CA VAL A 24 11.94 -8.10 11.19
C VAL A 24 11.24 -9.29 10.50
N LEU A 25 11.68 -9.68 9.31
CA LEU A 25 11.09 -10.79 8.56
C LEU A 25 11.09 -12.11 9.35
N LYS A 26 12.17 -12.41 10.10
CA LYS A 26 12.27 -13.64 10.93
C LYS A 26 11.24 -13.71 12.05
N HIS A 27 10.73 -12.56 12.49
CA HIS A 27 9.75 -12.48 13.57
C HIS A 27 8.30 -12.41 13.06
N ILE A 28 8.09 -12.36 11.74
CA ILE A 28 6.77 -12.46 11.12
C ILE A 28 6.48 -13.93 10.83
N PRO A 29 5.39 -14.52 11.36
CA PRO A 29 5.02 -15.90 11.08
C PRO A 29 4.86 -16.15 9.57
N GLU A 30 5.33 -17.30 9.09
CA GLU A 30 5.28 -17.64 7.65
C GLU A 30 3.85 -17.87 7.14
N SER A 31 2.91 -18.19 8.03
CA SER A 31 1.49 -18.40 7.73
C SER A 31 0.67 -17.12 7.66
N CYS A 32 1.30 -15.93 7.73
CA CYS A 32 0.58 -14.67 7.68
C CYS A 32 0.21 -14.29 6.23
N ASP A 33 -1.10 -14.27 5.95
CA ASP A 33 -1.63 -13.77 4.68
C ASP A 33 -1.59 -12.23 4.58
N PHE A 34 -1.55 -11.55 5.73
CA PHE A 34 -1.55 -10.10 5.83
C PHE A 34 -0.49 -9.63 6.83
N VAL A 35 0.28 -8.63 6.43
CA VAL A 35 1.25 -7.94 7.29
C VAL A 35 0.95 -6.45 7.26
N LEU A 36 0.62 -5.90 8.43
CA LEU A 36 0.35 -4.48 8.60
C LEU A 36 1.59 -3.81 9.18
N ILE A 37 2.13 -2.82 8.47
CA ILE A 37 3.34 -2.10 8.88
C ILE A 37 2.96 -0.64 9.08
N GLY A 38 3.05 -0.17 10.32
CA GLY A 38 2.85 1.24 10.67
C GLY A 38 4.17 2.01 10.76
N GLU A 39 4.08 3.32 10.74
CA GLU A 39 5.19 4.23 11.02
C GLU A 39 4.87 5.12 12.23
N ALA A 40 5.90 5.48 13.00
CA ALA A 40 5.71 6.33 14.18
C ALA A 40 5.43 7.80 13.81
N SER A 41 5.87 8.22 12.62
CA SER A 41 5.60 9.53 12.04
C SER A 41 5.68 9.43 10.52
N HIS A 42 4.79 10.13 9.82
CA HIS A 42 4.94 10.28 8.38
C HIS A 42 6.12 11.19 8.03
N GLY A 43 6.73 10.97 6.87
CA GLY A 43 7.82 11.80 6.34
C GLY A 43 9.24 11.44 6.83
N THR A 44 9.41 10.43 7.69
CA THR A 44 10.74 10.00 8.16
C THR A 44 11.36 9.01 7.18
N HIS A 45 12.50 9.40 6.59
CA HIS A 45 13.16 8.63 5.53
C HIS A 45 13.51 7.20 5.94
N GLU A 46 13.97 7.01 7.18
CA GLU A 46 14.39 5.72 7.73
C GLU A 46 13.21 4.76 7.84
N PHE A 47 12.02 5.25 8.21
CA PHE A 47 10.80 4.42 8.29
C PHE A 47 10.39 3.92 6.90
N TYR A 48 10.31 4.81 5.90
CA TYR A 48 9.99 4.38 4.54
C TYR A 48 11.04 3.44 3.96
N SER A 49 12.32 3.65 4.27
CA SER A 49 13.41 2.80 3.79
C SER A 49 13.30 1.39 4.36
N VAL A 50 13.11 1.25 5.68
CA VAL A 50 12.93 -0.05 6.32
C VAL A 50 11.65 -0.74 5.82
N TRP A 51 10.55 -0.01 5.74
CA TRP A 51 9.28 -0.55 5.23
C TRP A 51 9.40 -1.04 3.79
N ALA A 52 10.05 -0.28 2.91
CA ALA A 52 10.26 -0.67 1.52
C ALA A 52 11.09 -1.96 1.42
N GLU A 53 12.17 -2.08 2.18
CA GLU A 53 13.01 -3.29 2.17
C GLU A 53 12.29 -4.51 2.77
N VAL A 54 11.55 -4.34 3.88
CA VAL A 54 10.73 -5.42 4.44
C VAL A 54 9.66 -5.87 3.44
N THR A 55 9.02 -4.93 2.75
CA THR A 55 8.00 -5.23 1.73
C THR A 55 8.59 -6.04 0.57
N LYS A 56 9.79 -5.68 0.08
CA LYS A 56 10.50 -6.47 -0.94
C LYS A 56 10.74 -7.90 -0.49
N LEU A 57 11.23 -8.07 0.74
CA LEU A 57 11.49 -9.40 1.30
C LEU A 57 10.22 -10.24 1.47
N LEU A 58 9.11 -9.63 1.91
CA LEU A 58 7.83 -10.31 2.02
C LEU A 58 7.33 -10.79 0.65
N ILE A 59 7.45 -9.96 -0.39
CA ILE A 59 7.05 -10.34 -1.75
C ILE A 59 7.93 -11.49 -2.26
N GLN A 60 9.25 -11.38 -2.10
CA GLN A 60 10.20 -12.37 -2.62
C GLN A 60 10.18 -13.71 -1.85
N GLN A 61 10.04 -13.66 -0.52
CA GLN A 61 10.23 -14.83 0.34
C GLN A 61 8.95 -15.36 0.97
N ARG A 62 7.84 -14.62 0.92
CA ARG A 62 6.54 -15.01 1.50
C ARG A 62 5.40 -14.99 0.47
N GLN A 63 5.71 -14.73 -0.81
CA GLN A 63 4.75 -14.78 -1.92
C GLN A 63 3.55 -13.82 -1.75
N LEU A 64 3.68 -12.81 -0.89
CA LEU A 64 2.70 -11.73 -0.83
C LEU A 64 2.72 -10.96 -2.14
N ASN A 65 1.54 -10.70 -2.71
CA ASN A 65 1.41 -10.14 -4.06
C ASN A 65 0.54 -8.86 -4.10
N ALA A 66 0.39 -8.19 -2.98
CA ALA A 66 -0.31 -6.92 -2.90
C ALA A 66 0.34 -5.99 -1.87
N VAL A 67 0.48 -4.72 -2.24
CA VAL A 67 0.85 -3.62 -1.35
C VAL A 67 -0.33 -2.67 -1.27
N ALA A 68 -0.87 -2.47 -0.07
CA ALA A 68 -1.97 -1.56 0.20
C ALA A 68 -1.46 -0.36 1.01
N LEU A 69 -1.72 0.85 0.53
CA LEU A 69 -1.31 2.09 1.18
C LEU A 69 -2.43 2.80 1.91
N GLU A 70 -2.03 3.58 2.91
CA GLU A 70 -2.83 4.66 3.51
C GLU A 70 -2.83 5.89 2.57
N ALA A 71 -3.53 5.78 1.44
CA ALA A 71 -3.62 6.82 0.43
C ALA A 71 -4.92 6.68 -0.38
N ASP A 72 -5.23 7.60 -1.29
CA ASP A 72 -6.43 7.52 -2.13
C ASP A 72 -6.32 6.49 -3.28
N PHE A 73 -7.39 5.73 -3.49
CA PHE A 73 -7.43 4.68 -4.52
C PHE A 73 -7.12 5.18 -5.95
N PRO A 74 -7.71 6.28 -6.46
CA PRO A 74 -7.41 6.75 -7.82
C PRO A 74 -5.92 7.06 -8.03
N ASP A 75 -5.25 7.59 -7.00
CA ASP A 75 -3.85 7.95 -7.04
C ASP A 75 -2.97 6.69 -7.11
N ALA A 76 -3.27 5.71 -6.26
CA ALA A 76 -2.60 4.42 -6.27
C ALA A 76 -2.88 3.61 -7.54
N PHE A 77 -4.05 3.75 -8.14
CA PHE A 77 -4.42 3.02 -9.36
C PHE A 77 -3.55 3.40 -10.56
N LYS A 78 -3.21 4.69 -10.72
CA LYS A 78 -2.26 5.11 -11.76
C LYS A 78 -0.91 4.40 -11.58
N THR A 79 -0.42 4.37 -10.35
CA THR A 79 0.82 3.70 -9.99
C THR A 79 0.73 2.18 -10.21
N ASN A 80 -0.42 1.58 -9.89
CA ASN A 80 -0.69 0.16 -10.11
C ASN A 80 -0.55 -0.25 -11.58
N LEU A 81 -1.13 0.53 -12.49
CA LEU A 81 -1.00 0.27 -13.93
C LEU A 81 0.47 0.31 -14.34
N TRP A 82 1.23 1.29 -13.83
CA TRP A 82 2.64 1.40 -14.12
C TRP A 82 3.48 0.25 -13.55
N VAL A 83 3.32 -0.12 -12.28
CA VAL A 83 4.08 -1.27 -11.72
C VAL A 83 3.71 -2.59 -12.38
N ARG A 84 2.50 -2.72 -12.95
CA ARG A 84 2.07 -3.92 -13.68
C ARG A 84 2.46 -3.92 -15.16
N GLY A 85 3.12 -2.88 -15.65
CA GLY A 85 3.50 -2.75 -17.07
C GLY A 85 2.34 -2.47 -18.01
N LEU A 86 1.23 -1.92 -17.50
CA LEU A 86 0.00 -1.59 -18.22
C LEU A 86 -0.17 -0.07 -18.44
N SER A 87 0.93 0.67 -18.37
CA SER A 87 0.96 2.13 -18.51
C SER A 87 2.23 2.57 -19.23
N ASP A 88 2.07 3.60 -20.06
CA ASP A 88 3.12 4.23 -20.87
C ASP A 88 3.86 5.36 -20.14
N GLU A 89 3.61 5.55 -18.84
CA GLU A 89 4.36 6.52 -18.03
C GLU A 89 5.86 6.19 -18.06
N LYS A 90 6.68 7.22 -18.25
CA LYS A 90 8.12 7.07 -18.54
C LYS A 90 8.90 6.52 -17.36
N ASP A 91 8.54 6.93 -16.14
CA ASP A 91 9.26 6.61 -14.92
C ASP A 91 8.32 6.55 -13.71
N ALA A 92 8.89 6.12 -12.57
CA ALA A 92 8.19 6.01 -11.30
C ALA A 92 7.65 7.35 -10.81
N ASN A 93 8.38 8.44 -11.05
CA ASN A 93 8.01 9.77 -10.61
C ASN A 93 6.73 10.25 -11.31
N ALA A 94 6.62 9.99 -12.61
CA ALA A 94 5.43 10.25 -13.42
C ALA A 94 4.25 9.36 -13.00
N ALA A 95 4.49 8.10 -12.66
CA ALA A 95 3.46 7.20 -12.13
C ALA A 95 2.90 7.69 -10.78
N LEU A 96 3.77 8.13 -9.88
CA LEU A 96 3.43 8.67 -8.55
C LEU A 96 2.84 10.10 -8.59
N SER A 97 2.83 10.77 -9.75
CA SER A 97 2.35 12.16 -9.88
C SER A 97 0.85 12.34 -9.56
N ALA A 98 0.09 11.26 -9.47
CA ALA A 98 -1.32 11.30 -9.09
C ALA A 98 -1.52 11.62 -7.61
N PHE A 99 -0.57 11.25 -6.73
CA PHE A 99 -0.62 11.54 -5.30
C PHE A 99 -0.55 13.06 -5.03
N LYS A 100 -1.71 13.70 -5.01
CA LYS A 100 -1.88 15.16 -4.82
C LYS A 100 -2.70 15.50 -3.58
N CYS A 101 -3.56 14.57 -3.17
CA CYS A 101 -4.46 14.68 -2.02
C CYS A 101 -3.72 14.63 -0.68
N PHE A 102 -2.60 13.92 -0.65
CA PHE A 102 -1.66 13.90 0.46
C PHE A 102 -0.45 14.78 0.13
N PRO A 103 0.26 15.32 1.14
CA PRO A 103 1.52 15.99 0.90
C PRO A 103 2.47 15.09 0.08
N GLN A 104 3.11 15.65 -0.96
CA GLN A 104 3.91 14.87 -1.91
C GLN A 104 4.98 14.00 -1.21
N TRP A 105 5.53 14.49 -0.10
CA TRP A 105 6.56 13.79 0.67
C TRP A 105 6.08 12.47 1.29
N MET A 106 4.77 12.22 1.40
CA MET A 106 4.23 11.02 2.04
C MET A 106 4.41 9.77 1.18
N TRP A 107 4.06 9.85 -0.11
CA TRP A 107 4.13 8.70 -1.03
C TRP A 107 5.02 8.92 -2.24
N ARG A 108 5.30 10.18 -2.60
CA ARG A 108 6.21 10.57 -3.69
C ARG A 108 7.55 11.02 -3.12
N ASN A 109 8.18 10.12 -2.36
CA ASN A 109 9.51 10.29 -1.78
C ASN A 109 10.51 9.28 -2.38
N ARG A 110 11.81 9.44 -2.08
CA ARG A 110 12.87 8.59 -2.65
C ARG A 110 12.68 7.08 -2.35
N PRO A 111 12.39 6.65 -1.11
CA PRO A 111 12.12 5.23 -0.85
C PRO A 111 10.88 4.70 -1.58
N GLY A 112 9.80 5.48 -1.65
CA GLY A 112 8.58 5.12 -2.39
C GLY A 112 8.83 4.97 -3.89
N GLU A 113 9.57 5.91 -4.49
CA GLU A 113 9.99 5.84 -5.89
C GLU A 113 10.85 4.60 -6.18
N ALA A 114 11.80 4.31 -5.28
CA ALA A 114 12.64 3.11 -5.38
C ALA A 114 11.83 1.82 -5.24
N LEU A 115 10.83 1.79 -4.36
CA LEU A 115 9.94 0.64 -4.17
C LEU A 115 9.10 0.38 -5.42
N VAL A 116 8.43 1.38 -5.97
CA VAL A 116 7.58 1.19 -7.16
C VAL A 116 8.42 0.83 -8.40
N THR A 117 9.62 1.39 -8.52
CA THR A 117 10.57 1.02 -9.58
C THR A 117 10.96 -0.44 -9.46
N TRP A 118 11.33 -0.89 -8.26
CA TRP A 118 11.64 -2.29 -8.00
C TRP A 118 10.44 -3.21 -8.26
N LEU A 119 9.23 -2.82 -7.83
CA LEU A 119 7.99 -3.57 -8.08
C LEU A 119 7.74 -3.75 -9.57
N ARG A 120 7.96 -2.70 -10.38
CA ARG A 120 7.83 -2.81 -11.83
C ARG A 120 8.82 -3.84 -12.39
N SER A 121 10.09 -3.75 -12.03
CA SER A 121 11.12 -4.69 -12.48
C SER A 121 10.80 -6.13 -12.06
N HIS A 122 10.35 -6.34 -10.81
CA HIS A 122 9.92 -7.64 -10.31
C HIS A 122 8.72 -8.18 -11.10
N ASN A 123 7.69 -7.37 -11.29
CA ASN A 123 6.46 -7.76 -12.00
C ASN A 123 6.66 -8.08 -13.48
N LEU A 124 7.59 -7.39 -14.15
CA LEU A 124 7.87 -7.66 -15.57
C LEU A 124 8.50 -9.05 -15.79
N GLY A 125 9.10 -9.64 -14.77
CA GLY A 125 9.58 -11.03 -14.79
C GLY A 125 8.48 -12.08 -14.54
N LEU A 126 7.24 -11.67 -14.22
CA LEU A 126 6.15 -12.57 -13.85
C LEU A 126 5.02 -12.58 -14.90
N PRO A 127 4.28 -13.71 -15.01
CA PRO A 127 3.00 -13.76 -15.73
C PRO A 127 2.03 -12.70 -15.21
N GLU A 128 1.18 -12.13 -16.07
CA GLU A 128 0.30 -11.02 -15.70
C GLU A 128 -0.60 -11.32 -14.49
N ALA A 129 -1.05 -12.58 -14.36
CA ALA A 129 -1.91 -13.04 -13.27
C ALA A 129 -1.22 -13.02 -11.90
N GLU A 130 0.11 -13.19 -11.88
CA GLU A 130 0.92 -13.29 -10.66
C GLU A 130 1.56 -11.96 -10.26
N ARG A 131 1.48 -10.93 -11.13
CA ARG A 131 2.04 -9.61 -10.84
C ARG A 131 1.49 -9.02 -9.55
N THR A 132 2.42 -8.54 -8.73
CA THR A 132 2.14 -7.83 -7.49
C THR A 132 1.36 -6.56 -7.77
N LYS A 133 0.29 -6.37 -7.01
CA LYS A 133 -0.64 -5.24 -7.13
C LYS A 133 -0.24 -4.13 -6.17
N TYR A 134 -0.50 -2.90 -6.59
CA TYR A 134 -0.35 -1.72 -5.75
C TYR A 134 -1.71 -1.06 -5.62
N ALA A 135 -2.17 -0.85 -4.39
CA ALA A 135 -3.53 -0.38 -4.12
C ALA A 135 -3.53 0.56 -2.92
N ALA A 136 -4.63 1.25 -2.73
CA ALA A 136 -4.87 2.06 -1.55
C ALA A 136 -6.37 2.08 -1.23
N ARG A 137 -6.71 2.47 0.00
CA ARG A 137 -8.11 2.62 0.42
C ARG A 137 -8.71 3.88 -0.19
N ASP A 138 -10.00 3.93 -0.44
CA ASP A 138 -10.63 5.20 -0.83
C ASP A 138 -10.81 6.09 0.43
N TYR A 139 -10.01 7.15 0.60
CA TYR A 139 -10.15 8.14 1.68
C TYR A 139 -11.02 9.33 1.27
N GLY A 140 -11.35 9.47 -0.03
CA GLY A 140 -12.05 10.60 -0.62
C GLY A 140 -13.50 10.82 -0.16
N MET A 141 -14.08 9.94 0.65
CA MET A 141 -15.48 10.06 1.09
C MET A 141 -15.69 10.58 2.52
N GLU A 142 -14.69 10.58 3.41
CA GLU A 142 -14.91 10.90 4.84
C GLU A 142 -14.09 12.09 5.38
N ARG A 143 -14.02 13.18 4.61
CA ARG A 143 -13.48 14.50 5.01
C ARG A 143 -11.95 14.62 4.84
N GLN A 144 -11.53 15.07 3.66
CA GLN A 144 -10.49 16.11 3.45
C GLN A 144 -10.16 16.31 1.96
N CYS A 145 -10.45 15.34 1.07
CA CYS A 145 -10.11 15.43 -0.35
C CYS A 145 -11.34 15.55 -1.27
N THR A 146 -12.07 16.66 -1.15
CA THR A 146 -13.11 17.05 -2.13
C THR A 146 -12.48 17.81 -3.30
N TRP A 147 -11.62 17.19 -4.12
CA TRP A 147 -11.20 17.77 -5.40
C TRP A 147 -10.84 16.69 -6.44
N ARG A 148 -11.88 16.16 -7.13
CA ARG A 148 -11.91 15.76 -8.57
C ARG A 148 -12.91 14.64 -8.91
N SER A 149 -14.10 14.61 -8.31
CA SER A 149 -15.21 13.81 -8.87
C SER A 149 -15.79 14.41 -10.17
N ALA A 150 -15.38 15.61 -10.58
CA ALA A 150 -15.96 16.32 -11.73
C ALA A 150 -15.09 16.35 -13.01
N ALA A 151 -13.81 15.95 -12.97
CA ALA A 151 -12.90 16.07 -14.13
C ALA A 151 -12.49 14.73 -14.76
N ALA A 152 -12.91 13.60 -14.20
CA ALA A 152 -12.66 12.28 -14.77
C ALA A 152 -13.86 11.85 -15.63
N SER A 153 -14.14 12.61 -16.70
CA SER A 153 -15.06 12.24 -17.80
C SER A 153 -14.50 11.11 -18.67
N VAL A 154 -13.64 10.26 -18.11
CA VAL A 154 -13.17 9.04 -18.76
C VAL A 154 -14.14 7.94 -18.35
N ARG A 155 -14.78 7.37 -19.35
CA ARG A 155 -15.79 6.31 -19.31
C ARG A 155 -15.24 5.05 -18.59
N TRP A 156 -15.22 5.05 -17.25
CA TRP A 156 -14.89 3.89 -16.43
C TRP A 156 -16.08 2.91 -16.42
N ARG A 157 -16.15 2.06 -17.45
CA ARG A 157 -17.20 1.04 -17.62
C ARG A 157 -16.67 -0.39 -17.43
N ARG A 158 -15.85 -0.66 -16.42
CA ARG A 158 -15.53 -2.05 -16.03
C ARG A 158 -15.49 -2.27 -14.50
N PRO A 159 -16.13 -3.33 -13.99
CA PRO A 159 -16.26 -3.68 -12.56
C PRO A 159 -14.94 -4.06 -11.85
N PHE A 160 -13.79 -3.86 -12.49
CA PHE A 160 -12.47 -4.25 -11.99
C PHE A 160 -12.03 -3.42 -10.76
N ALA A 161 -12.51 -2.19 -10.62
CA ALA A 161 -12.21 -1.30 -9.47
C ALA A 161 -12.75 -1.83 -8.14
N ALA A 162 -13.88 -2.54 -8.15
CA ALA A 162 -14.48 -3.10 -6.93
C ALA A 162 -13.81 -4.41 -6.50
N VAL A 163 -13.42 -5.28 -7.46
CA VAL A 163 -12.92 -6.64 -7.15
C VAL A 163 -11.53 -6.62 -6.52
N CYS A 164 -10.64 -5.72 -6.95
CA CYS A 164 -9.31 -5.59 -6.33
C CYS A 164 -9.37 -5.04 -4.90
N ASN A 165 -10.26 -4.08 -4.63
CA ASN A 165 -10.48 -3.57 -3.26
C ASN A 165 -11.28 -4.57 -2.39
N ALA A 166 -12.24 -5.31 -2.95
CA ALA A 166 -13.03 -6.33 -2.26
C ALA A 166 -12.19 -7.46 -1.66
N ARG A 167 -11.08 -7.82 -2.31
CA ARG A 167 -10.18 -8.89 -1.82
C ARG A 167 -9.27 -8.43 -0.68
N VAL A 168 -9.05 -7.12 -0.53
CA VAL A 168 -8.13 -6.54 0.46
C VAL A 168 -8.89 -5.88 1.62
N VAL A 169 -10.12 -5.45 1.40
CA VAL A 169 -10.93 -4.70 2.38
C VAL A 169 -12.29 -5.38 2.55
N LYS A 170 -12.55 -5.85 3.77
CA LYS A 170 -13.84 -6.49 4.14
C LYS A 170 -15.00 -5.53 3.81
N GLY A 171 -15.93 -5.96 2.95
CA GLY A 171 -17.13 -5.21 2.59
C GLY A 171 -16.97 -4.23 1.41
N ALA A 172 -15.79 -4.13 0.79
CA ALA A 172 -15.59 -3.23 -0.34
C ALA A 172 -16.43 -3.61 -1.58
N GLU A 173 -16.74 -4.89 -1.83
CA GLU A 173 -17.61 -5.27 -2.96
C GLU A 173 -19.02 -4.67 -2.82
N THR A 174 -19.66 -4.88 -1.67
CA THR A 174 -21.00 -4.36 -1.37
C THR A 174 -21.03 -2.84 -1.41
N TYR A 175 -20.00 -2.20 -0.85
CA TYR A 175 -19.83 -0.75 -0.84
C TYR A 175 -19.77 -0.17 -2.27
N TYR A 176 -18.93 -0.72 -3.15
CA TYR A 176 -18.80 -0.23 -4.52
C TYR A 176 -19.98 -0.63 -5.42
N ARG A 177 -20.58 -1.81 -5.21
CA ARG A 177 -21.77 -2.23 -5.96
C ARG A 177 -22.93 -1.25 -5.73
N ASN A 178 -23.18 -0.84 -4.49
CA ASN A 178 -24.22 0.15 -4.17
C ASN A 178 -23.90 1.55 -4.71
N MET A 179 -22.60 1.91 -4.77
CA MET A 179 -22.15 3.23 -5.25
C MET A 179 -22.28 3.39 -6.77
N PHE A 180 -21.95 2.36 -7.55
CA PHE A 180 -21.97 2.42 -9.03
C PHE A 180 -23.27 1.88 -9.65
N PHE A 181 -24.04 1.09 -8.90
CA PHE A 181 -25.33 0.53 -9.34
C PHE A 181 -26.40 0.73 -8.26
N PRO A 182 -26.78 1.98 -7.93
CA PRO A 182 -27.84 2.23 -6.96
C PRO A 182 -29.17 1.74 -7.56
N GLY A 183 -29.65 0.59 -7.07
CA GLY A 183 -30.94 -0.01 -7.47
C GLY A 183 -30.91 -1.47 -7.91
N GLY A 184 -29.76 -2.15 -7.97
CA GLY A 184 -29.68 -3.56 -8.34
C GLY A 184 -29.79 -4.52 -7.15
N GLY A 185 -30.94 -4.54 -6.48
CA GLY A 185 -31.27 -5.52 -5.45
C GLY A 185 -32.17 -6.63 -6.01
N GLN A 186 -31.64 -7.86 -5.98
CA GLN A 186 -32.22 -9.17 -6.36
C GLN A 186 -32.44 -9.44 -7.85
#